data_AF-A0AA37HWB7-F1
#
_entry.id   AF-A0AA37HWB7-F1
#
_cell.length_a   1.000
_cell.length_b   1.000
_cell.length_c   1.000
_cell.angle_alpha   90.00
_cell.angle_beta   90.00
_cell.angle_gamma   90.00
#
_symmetry.space_group_name_H-M   'P 1'
#
loop_
_entity.id
_entity.type
_entity.pdbx_description
1 polymer ?
#
loop_
_entity_poly.entity_id
_entity_poly.type
_entity_poly.pdbx_seq_one_letter_code
_entity_poly.pdbx_strand_id
1 'polypeptide(L)'
;MTDHDAPSGANEPGCALSPTGLWVRAQVRQSRRHRDGLLLALEPLDPHRPGRLSAVLSGPFLRQVEAASGVLLDPDHLVGEHTLLLTLVVDPLLGLTGQVLGLERGAFLQAWREQDRTAQAVLEADGLWDRQRGFPVPQKLRRVVLIEPDDAAPHPLGATLARWFDQGLLELIRLPVAYEEPGSVGALHEAFGAAYDQWDWGTLDAVVVEPGPGFAHRVLSDEGLMRRIAVLPVPVLFRRAGAPTLLDGVAFRACDTAEALLADLSEILRGELRTGGYARLSAIARTIGPDPAGSARASVSDAPADPSPARQGPLFD
;
A
#
# COMPACT_ATOMS: atom_id res chain seq x y z
N MET A 1 20.94 -60.25 -11.37
CA MET A 1 21.98 -60.10 -10.33
C MET A 1 21.34 -59.35 -9.19
N THR A 2 21.21 -60.02 -8.06
CA THR A 2 20.42 -59.64 -6.89
C THR A 2 21.25 -58.84 -5.89
N ASP A 3 20.63 -57.79 -5.36
CA ASP A 3 21.07 -56.89 -4.28
C ASP A 3 21.47 -57.64 -2.99
N HIS A 4 22.72 -58.07 -2.85
CA HIS A 4 23.16 -58.74 -1.61
C HIS A 4 24.43 -58.18 -0.94
N ASP A 5 24.97 -57.03 -1.37
CA ASP A 5 26.14 -56.42 -0.72
C ASP A 5 25.96 -54.94 -0.32
N ALA A 6 24.72 -54.49 -0.06
CA ALA A 6 24.52 -53.17 0.56
C ALA A 6 24.66 -53.29 2.09
N PRO A 7 25.58 -52.57 2.75
CA PRO A 7 25.70 -52.59 4.20
C PRO A 7 24.37 -52.16 4.85
N SER A 8 23.99 -52.85 5.93
CA SER A 8 22.78 -52.57 6.70
C SER A 8 22.74 -51.08 7.09
N GLY A 9 21.76 -50.34 6.57
CA GLY A 9 21.65 -48.89 6.72
C GLY A 9 21.77 -48.08 5.42
N ALA A 10 22.21 -48.67 4.30
CA ALA A 10 22.37 -47.97 3.02
C ALA A 10 21.04 -47.46 2.40
N ASN A 11 19.92 -48.05 2.80
CA ASN A 11 18.57 -47.71 2.32
C ASN A 11 17.68 -47.10 3.42
N GLU A 12 18.24 -46.78 4.59
CA GLU A 12 17.51 -45.98 5.57
C GLU A 12 17.39 -44.56 5.00
N PRO A 13 16.19 -43.91 5.04
CA PRO A 13 16.10 -42.49 4.74
C PRO A 13 17.03 -41.80 5.74
N GLY A 14 18.16 -41.29 5.23
CA GLY A 14 19.16 -40.61 6.04
C GLY A 14 18.45 -39.63 6.96
N CYS A 15 18.82 -39.65 8.24
CA CYS A 15 18.21 -38.79 9.25
C CYS A 15 17.95 -37.41 8.65
N ALA A 16 16.74 -36.89 8.84
CA ALA A 16 16.41 -35.52 8.47
C ALA A 16 17.27 -34.57 9.31
N LEU A 17 18.53 -34.39 8.89
CA LEU A 17 19.35 -33.26 9.28
C LEU A 17 18.49 -32.06 8.93
N SER A 18 18.02 -31.34 9.96
CA SER A 18 17.50 -30.00 9.75
C SER A 18 18.53 -29.29 8.88
N PRO A 19 18.17 -28.84 7.66
CA PRO A 19 19.15 -28.37 6.71
C PRO A 19 19.96 -27.28 7.39
N THR A 20 21.23 -27.60 7.69
CA THR A 20 22.11 -26.67 8.39
C THR A 20 22.51 -25.66 7.34
N GLY A 21 21.81 -24.53 7.31
CA GLY A 21 22.10 -23.47 6.36
C GLY A 21 23.53 -22.97 6.53
N LEU A 22 24.15 -22.59 5.43
CA LEU A 22 25.50 -22.06 5.38
C LEU A 22 25.43 -20.59 4.96
N TRP A 23 26.00 -19.71 5.79
CA TRP A 23 26.12 -18.30 5.44
C TRP A 23 27.22 -18.14 4.40
N VAL A 24 26.84 -17.64 3.23
CA VAL A 24 27.71 -17.43 2.08
C VAL A 24 27.63 -15.97 1.67
N ARG A 25 28.79 -15.36 1.49
CA ARG A 25 28.89 -14.06 0.82
C ARG A 25 29.16 -14.31 -0.66
N ALA A 26 28.28 -13.82 -1.53
CA ALA A 26 28.33 -14.07 -2.97
C ALA A 26 27.94 -12.83 -3.75
N GLN A 27 28.44 -12.74 -4.98
CA GLN A 27 27.97 -11.81 -5.99
C GLN A 27 26.75 -12.41 -6.67
N VAL A 28 25.59 -11.79 -6.53
CA VAL A 28 24.45 -12.05 -7.41
C VAL A 28 24.72 -11.34 -8.73
N ARG A 29 24.87 -12.12 -9.80
CA ARG A 29 25.11 -11.60 -11.16
C ARG A 29 23.83 -11.30 -11.91
N GLN A 30 22.84 -12.14 -11.69
CA GLN A 30 21.54 -12.04 -12.31
C GLN A 30 20.49 -12.52 -11.33
N SER A 31 19.36 -11.83 -11.31
CA SER A 31 18.16 -12.25 -10.63
C SER A 31 17.04 -12.25 -11.65
N ARG A 32 16.14 -13.22 -11.58
CA ARG A 32 14.93 -13.24 -12.41
C ARG A 32 13.79 -13.90 -11.67
N ARG A 33 12.56 -13.56 -12.06
CA ARG A 33 11.37 -14.26 -11.57
C ARG A 33 11.41 -15.72 -12.00
N HIS A 34 11.11 -16.61 -11.06
CA HIS A 34 11.00 -18.04 -11.29
C HIS A 34 9.83 -18.59 -10.49
N ARG A 35 8.75 -18.95 -11.21
CA ARG A 35 7.45 -19.30 -10.62
C ARG A 35 6.98 -18.18 -9.68
N ASP A 36 6.69 -18.53 -8.45
CA ASP A 36 6.25 -17.67 -7.35
C ASP A 36 7.40 -17.02 -6.56
N GLY A 37 8.66 -17.25 -6.93
CA GLY A 37 9.84 -16.67 -6.26
C GLY A 37 10.89 -16.10 -7.22
N LEU A 38 12.13 -16.03 -6.76
CA LEU A 38 13.28 -15.52 -7.52
C LEU A 38 14.35 -16.59 -7.70
N LEU A 39 14.99 -16.59 -8.87
CA LEU A 39 16.19 -17.36 -9.14
C LEU A 39 17.38 -16.41 -9.21
N LEU A 40 18.37 -16.66 -8.36
CA LEU A 40 19.61 -15.90 -8.24
C LEU A 40 20.76 -16.70 -8.85
N ALA A 41 21.51 -16.09 -9.76
CA ALA A 41 22.79 -16.62 -10.24
C ALA A 41 23.92 -16.07 -9.36
N LEU A 42 24.48 -16.93 -8.51
CA LEU A 42 25.53 -16.58 -7.55
C LEU A 42 26.91 -16.90 -8.13
N GLU A 43 27.84 -15.97 -7.98
CA GLU A 43 29.26 -16.14 -8.20
C GLU A 43 30.03 -15.88 -6.90
N PRO A 44 31.14 -16.58 -6.65
CA PRO A 44 32.03 -16.30 -5.53
C PRO A 44 32.65 -14.91 -5.67
N LEU A 45 32.91 -14.27 -4.54
CA LEU A 45 33.59 -12.96 -4.50
C LEU A 45 35.09 -13.05 -4.82
N ASP A 46 35.70 -14.21 -4.55
CA ASP A 46 37.11 -14.44 -4.85
C ASP A 46 37.29 -14.75 -6.36
N PRO A 47 37.92 -13.85 -7.14
CA PRO A 47 38.10 -14.04 -8.58
C PRO A 47 39.01 -15.24 -8.91
N HIS A 48 39.78 -15.74 -7.96
CA HIS A 48 40.66 -16.91 -8.15
C HIS A 48 39.95 -18.25 -7.92
N ARG A 49 38.70 -18.24 -7.45
CA ARG A 49 37.90 -19.45 -7.25
C ARG A 49 36.69 -19.42 -8.18
N PRO A 50 36.78 -19.98 -9.40
CA PRO A 50 35.63 -20.00 -10.29
C PRO A 50 34.54 -20.92 -9.74
N GLY A 51 33.29 -20.49 -9.83
CA GLY A 51 32.13 -21.28 -9.43
C GLY A 51 30.84 -20.54 -9.74
N ARG A 52 29.78 -21.27 -10.08
CA ARG A 52 28.44 -20.72 -10.27
C ARG A 52 27.44 -21.57 -9.52
N LEU A 53 26.55 -20.93 -8.78
CA LEU A 53 25.49 -21.59 -8.06
C LEU A 53 24.17 -20.90 -8.37
N SER A 54 23.18 -21.68 -8.80
CA SER A 54 21.81 -21.20 -8.92
C SER A 54 21.13 -21.34 -7.56
N ALA A 55 20.63 -20.25 -7.00
CA ALA A 55 19.91 -20.24 -5.72
C ALA A 55 18.46 -19.79 -5.91
N VAL A 56 17.52 -20.51 -5.30
CA VAL A 56 16.09 -20.18 -5.34
C VAL A 56 15.69 -19.51 -4.04
N LEU A 57 15.10 -18.32 -4.17
CA LEU A 57 14.41 -17.62 -3.10
C LEU A 57 12.90 -17.84 -3.30
N SER A 58 12.27 -18.57 -2.38
CA SER A 58 10.87 -18.96 -2.52
C SER A 58 9.93 -17.77 -2.37
N GLY A 59 8.75 -17.82 -3.00
CA GLY A 59 7.72 -16.79 -2.87
C GLY A 59 7.26 -16.50 -1.45
N PRO A 60 7.00 -17.52 -0.61
CA PRO A 60 6.67 -17.30 0.79
C PRO A 60 7.78 -16.58 1.55
N PHE A 61 9.05 -16.93 1.31
CA PHE A 61 10.18 -16.28 1.95
C PHE A 61 10.39 -14.86 1.42
N LEU A 62 10.21 -14.64 0.11
CA LEU A 62 10.21 -13.31 -0.52
C LEU A 62 9.24 -12.38 0.22
N ARG A 63 7.96 -12.76 0.31
CA ARG A 63 6.95 -11.95 1.01
C ARG A 63 7.27 -11.69 2.46
N GLN A 64 7.90 -12.64 3.17
CA GLN A 64 8.34 -12.42 4.54
C GLN A 64 9.46 -11.38 4.63
N VAL A 65 10.43 -11.42 3.71
CA VAL A 65 11.50 -10.42 3.64
C VAL A 65 10.93 -9.05 3.27
N GLU A 66 10.04 -8.99 2.30
CA GLU A 66 9.39 -7.77 1.84
C GLU A 66 8.52 -7.15 2.94
N ALA A 67 7.67 -7.94 3.61
CA ALA A 67 6.91 -7.52 4.79
C ALA A 67 7.79 -7.01 5.93
N ALA A 68 8.90 -7.70 6.21
CA ALA A 68 9.79 -7.33 7.28
C ALA A 68 10.73 -6.16 6.93
N SER A 69 10.89 -5.82 5.65
CA SER A 69 11.73 -4.71 5.18
C SER A 69 10.94 -3.48 4.75
N GLY A 70 9.65 -3.64 4.46
CA GLY A 70 8.80 -2.57 3.93
C GLY A 70 9.03 -2.29 2.44
N VAL A 71 9.60 -3.24 1.69
CA VAL A 71 10.07 -3.02 0.31
C VAL A 71 9.70 -4.15 -0.60
N LEU A 72 9.25 -3.78 -1.80
CA LEU A 72 9.13 -4.67 -2.93
C LEU A 72 10.53 -4.98 -3.48
N LEU A 73 10.93 -6.24 -3.43
CA LEU A 73 12.23 -6.69 -3.91
C LEU A 73 12.17 -6.91 -5.42
N ASP A 74 12.55 -5.89 -6.17
CA ASP A 74 12.79 -6.01 -7.60
C ASP A 74 13.99 -6.94 -7.86
N PRO A 75 13.87 -7.93 -8.77
CA PRO A 75 15.02 -8.72 -9.22
C PRO A 75 16.28 -7.89 -9.51
N ASP A 76 16.14 -6.75 -10.18
CA ASP A 76 17.29 -5.96 -10.61
C ASP A 76 18.02 -5.30 -9.42
N HIS A 77 17.32 -5.05 -8.32
CA HIS A 77 17.90 -4.53 -7.08
C HIS A 77 18.67 -5.57 -6.26
N LEU A 78 18.54 -6.85 -6.60
CA LEU A 78 19.26 -7.94 -5.95
C LEU A 78 20.58 -8.28 -6.65
N VAL A 79 20.94 -7.57 -7.72
CA VAL A 79 22.24 -7.71 -8.38
C VAL A 79 23.30 -6.96 -7.57
N GLY A 80 24.30 -7.67 -7.06
CA GLY A 80 25.26 -7.09 -6.12
C GLY A 80 25.91 -8.11 -5.21
N GLU A 81 26.73 -7.64 -4.28
CA GLU A 81 27.25 -8.47 -3.21
C GLU A 81 26.19 -8.65 -2.11
N HIS A 82 25.91 -9.90 -1.73
CA HIS A 82 24.96 -10.22 -0.66
C HIS A 82 25.49 -11.34 0.24
N THR A 83 25.14 -11.26 1.52
CA THR A 83 25.31 -12.36 2.46
C THR A 83 23.98 -13.13 2.57
N LEU A 84 24.01 -14.40 2.16
CA LEU A 84 22.84 -15.28 2.05
C LEU A 84 23.03 -16.50 2.95
N LEU A 85 21.97 -16.94 3.62
CA LEU A 85 21.92 -18.25 4.26
C LEU A 85 21.37 -19.23 3.24
N LEU A 86 22.18 -20.19 2.82
CA LEU A 86 21.81 -21.18 1.79
C LEU A 86 21.74 -22.58 2.39
N THR A 87 20.76 -23.37 1.99
CA THR A 87 20.89 -24.83 2.03
C THR A 87 21.18 -25.35 0.62
N LEU A 88 22.02 -26.37 0.51
CA LEU A 88 22.36 -26.96 -0.78
C LEU A 88 21.44 -28.15 -1.07
N VAL A 89 20.93 -28.22 -2.29
CA VAL A 89 20.07 -29.29 -2.79
C VAL A 89 20.68 -29.81 -4.07
N VAL A 90 20.94 -31.11 -4.11
CA VAL A 90 21.39 -31.79 -5.34
C VAL A 90 20.15 -32.27 -6.08
N ASP A 91 19.88 -31.68 -7.24
CA ASP A 91 18.82 -32.10 -8.14
C ASP A 91 19.42 -32.92 -9.30
N PRO A 92 18.86 -34.10 -9.65
CA PRO A 92 19.41 -34.97 -10.70
C PRO A 92 19.47 -34.32 -12.10
N LEU A 93 18.63 -33.32 -12.37
CA LEU A 93 18.52 -32.64 -13.67
C LEU A 93 19.23 -31.28 -13.67
N LEU A 94 19.25 -30.59 -12.52
CA LEU A 94 19.79 -29.23 -12.38
C LEU A 94 21.16 -29.19 -11.69
N GLY A 95 21.65 -30.33 -11.20
CA GLY A 95 22.91 -30.42 -10.46
C GLY A 95 22.80 -29.81 -9.05
N LEU A 96 23.90 -29.23 -8.57
CA LEU A 96 23.93 -28.57 -7.27
C LEU A 96 23.23 -27.21 -7.34
N THR A 97 22.19 -27.03 -6.54
CA THR A 97 21.43 -25.78 -6.41
C THR A 97 21.38 -25.34 -4.95
N GLY A 98 21.12 -24.06 -4.72
CA GLY A 98 20.89 -23.49 -3.39
C GLY A 98 19.42 -23.16 -3.17
N GLN A 99 18.95 -23.28 -1.94
CA GLN A 99 17.72 -22.62 -1.49
C GLN A 99 18.09 -21.53 -0.49
N VAL A 100 17.61 -20.32 -0.72
CA VAL A 100 17.81 -19.18 0.17
C VAL A 100 16.86 -19.30 1.37
N LEU A 101 17.44 -19.39 2.56
CA LEU A 101 16.75 -19.47 3.85
C LEU A 101 16.87 -18.18 4.66
N GLY A 102 17.77 -17.28 4.25
CA GLY A 102 18.08 -16.05 4.96
C GLY A 102 18.81 -15.06 4.06
N LEU A 103 18.55 -13.77 4.30
CA LEU A 103 19.24 -12.65 3.66
C LEU A 103 19.70 -11.71 4.77
N GLU A 104 20.98 -11.34 4.78
CA GLU A 104 21.48 -10.34 5.72
C GLU A 104 20.95 -8.95 5.33
N ARG A 105 20.01 -8.43 6.12
CA ARG A 105 19.33 -7.16 5.85
C ARG A 105 20.07 -5.92 6.39
N GLY A 106 21.04 -6.11 7.28
CA GLY A 106 21.67 -5.02 8.04
C GLY A 106 22.26 -3.94 7.15
N ALA A 107 23.10 -4.31 6.18
CA ALA A 107 23.73 -3.37 5.27
C ALA A 107 22.71 -2.61 4.41
N PHE A 108 21.68 -3.30 3.93
CA PHE A 108 20.61 -2.72 3.11
C PHE A 108 19.77 -1.70 3.87
N LEU A 109 19.32 -2.04 5.08
CA LEU A 109 18.58 -1.13 5.95
C LEU A 109 19.42 0.09 6.35
N GLN A 110 20.74 -0.06 6.54
CA GLN A 110 21.62 1.05 6.84
C GLN A 110 21.81 1.98 5.64
N ALA A 111 22.02 1.42 4.44
CA ALA A 111 22.12 2.20 3.21
C ALA A 111 20.86 3.05 2.98
N TRP A 112 19.68 2.50 3.26
CA TRP A 112 18.43 3.25 3.17
C TRP A 112 18.29 4.34 4.21
N ARG A 113 18.64 4.08 5.47
CA ARG A 113 18.64 5.12 6.49
C ARG A 113 19.58 6.27 6.13
N GLU A 114 20.69 5.96 5.46
CA GLU A 114 21.60 6.98 4.93
C GLU A 114 20.96 7.76 3.79
N GLN A 115 20.30 7.08 2.85
CA GLN A 115 19.56 7.72 1.75
C GLN A 115 18.45 8.62 2.27
N ASP A 116 17.63 8.15 3.22
CA ASP A 116 16.54 8.92 3.83
C ASP A 116 17.10 10.13 4.59
N ARG A 117 18.19 9.96 5.35
CA ARG A 117 18.87 11.10 6.01
C ARG A 117 19.41 12.12 5.02
N THR A 118 19.98 11.65 3.91
CA THR A 118 20.49 12.53 2.84
C THR A 118 19.34 13.29 2.19
N ALA A 119 18.27 12.60 1.81
CA ALA A 119 17.09 13.20 1.21
C ALA A 119 16.41 14.20 2.17
N GLN A 120 16.28 13.85 3.45
CA GLN A 120 15.78 14.76 4.48
C GLN A 120 16.65 16.03 4.57
N ALA A 121 17.98 15.89 4.67
CA ALA A 121 18.88 17.04 4.75
C ALA A 121 18.77 17.96 3.53
N VAL A 122 18.57 17.38 2.34
CA VAL A 122 18.33 18.13 1.10
C VAL A 122 16.99 18.86 1.15
N LEU A 123 15.90 18.21 1.58
CA LEU A 123 14.58 18.83 1.74
C LEU A 123 14.59 19.95 2.80
N GLU A 124 15.35 19.79 3.87
CA GLU A 124 15.55 20.81 4.90
C GLU A 124 16.32 22.01 4.35
N ALA A 125 17.42 21.77 3.63
CA ALA A 125 18.22 22.82 3.00
C ALA A 125 17.41 23.66 1.99
N ASP A 126 16.48 23.02 1.27
CA ASP A 126 15.57 23.68 0.32
C ASP A 126 14.35 24.33 1.01
N GLY A 127 14.22 24.23 2.34
CA GLY A 127 13.08 24.78 3.10
C GLY A 127 11.75 24.08 2.79
N LEU A 128 11.79 22.84 2.31
CA LEU A 128 10.64 22.04 1.93
C LEU A 128 10.14 21.12 3.04
N TRP A 129 11.03 20.68 3.93
CA TRP A 129 10.73 19.68 4.97
C TRP A 129 9.52 20.02 5.85
N ASP A 130 9.48 21.23 6.41
CA ASP A 130 8.39 21.68 7.30
C ASP A 130 7.30 22.48 6.56
N ARG A 131 7.38 22.59 5.23
CA ARG A 131 6.53 23.51 4.45
C ARG A 131 5.04 23.21 4.61
N GLN A 132 4.68 21.94 4.49
CA GLN A 132 3.30 21.46 4.66
C GLN A 132 2.80 21.70 6.09
N ARG A 133 3.61 21.42 7.12
CA ARG A 133 3.25 21.63 8.53
C ARG A 133 2.99 23.11 8.87
N GLY A 134 3.55 24.02 8.08
CA GLY A 134 3.29 25.45 8.17
C GLY A 134 1.91 25.88 7.68
N PHE A 135 1.15 25.01 7.01
CA PHE A 135 -0.20 25.37 6.58
C PHE A 135 -1.17 25.55 7.75
N PRO A 136 -2.14 26.48 7.62
CA PRO A 136 -3.24 26.52 8.57
C PRO A 136 -4.09 25.25 8.43
N VAL A 137 -4.72 24.83 9.53
CA VAL A 137 -5.73 23.77 9.50
C VAL A 137 -6.83 24.16 8.49
N PRO A 138 -7.25 23.26 7.59
CA PRO A 138 -8.37 23.52 6.68
C PRO A 138 -9.59 24.01 7.43
N GLN A 139 -10.24 25.05 6.90
CA GLN A 139 -11.49 25.56 7.44
C GLN A 139 -12.72 24.85 6.87
N LYS A 140 -12.53 24.12 5.77
CA LYS A 140 -13.55 23.43 5.00
C LYS A 140 -13.01 22.08 4.54
N LEU A 141 -13.90 21.13 4.31
CA LEU A 141 -13.55 19.80 3.79
C LEU A 141 -14.58 19.37 2.75
N ARG A 142 -14.70 20.14 1.68
CA ARG A 142 -15.71 19.96 0.63
C ARG A 142 -15.23 19.10 -0.51
N ARG A 143 -13.94 19.10 -0.81
CA ARG A 143 -13.37 18.23 -1.84
C ARG A 143 -12.06 17.63 -1.37
N VAL A 144 -12.01 16.31 -1.39
CA VAL A 144 -10.89 15.52 -0.88
C VAL A 144 -10.43 14.55 -1.95
N VAL A 145 -9.13 14.52 -2.18
CA VAL A 145 -8.48 13.43 -2.92
C VAL A 145 -8.02 12.38 -1.92
N LEU A 146 -8.42 11.14 -2.14
CA LEU A 146 -7.96 9.97 -1.40
C LEU A 146 -7.06 9.14 -2.31
N ILE A 147 -5.78 9.03 -1.94
CA ILE A 147 -4.84 8.07 -2.52
C ILE A 147 -4.87 6.83 -1.63
N GLU A 148 -5.28 5.69 -2.19
CA GLU A 148 -5.54 4.45 -1.43
C GLU A 148 -4.94 3.23 -2.12
N PRO A 149 -4.76 2.08 -1.45
CA PRO A 149 -4.25 0.89 -2.09
C PRO A 149 -5.24 0.32 -3.12
N ASP A 150 -4.70 -0.15 -4.26
CA ASP A 150 -5.44 -0.92 -5.26
C ASP A 150 -5.38 -2.43 -4.95
N ASP A 151 -5.96 -2.84 -3.82
CA ASP A 151 -5.89 -4.23 -3.33
C ASP A 151 -7.26 -4.91 -3.22
N ALA A 152 -8.33 -4.23 -3.67
CA ALA A 152 -9.74 -4.62 -3.54
C ALA A 152 -10.20 -4.91 -2.09
N ALA A 153 -9.36 -4.66 -1.07
CA ALA A 153 -9.68 -4.90 0.31
C ALA A 153 -10.47 -3.71 0.90
N PRO A 154 -11.39 -3.96 1.84
CA PRO A 154 -12.10 -2.88 2.50
C PRO A 154 -11.18 -2.15 3.49
N HIS A 155 -10.94 -0.87 3.25
CA HIS A 155 -10.18 0.00 4.16
C HIS A 155 -11.13 0.91 4.96
N PRO A 156 -11.05 0.95 6.30
CA PRO A 156 -11.97 1.72 7.13
C PRO A 156 -12.03 3.22 6.80
N LEU A 157 -10.88 3.81 6.46
CA LEU A 157 -10.79 5.21 6.06
C LEU A 157 -11.54 5.47 4.75
N GLY A 158 -11.22 4.71 3.71
CA GLY A 158 -11.87 4.83 2.39
C GLY A 158 -13.38 4.58 2.48
N ALA A 159 -13.81 3.56 3.21
CA ALA A 159 -15.24 3.26 3.43
C ALA A 159 -15.98 4.41 4.15
N THR A 160 -15.34 5.05 5.13
CA THR A 160 -15.94 6.17 5.87
C THR A 160 -16.05 7.42 4.99
N LEU A 161 -15.00 7.74 4.22
CA LEU A 161 -15.02 8.87 3.29
C LEU A 161 -16.03 8.66 2.16
N ALA A 162 -16.17 7.44 1.64
CA ALA A 162 -17.20 7.10 0.66
C ALA A 162 -18.61 7.34 1.24
N ARG A 163 -18.85 6.92 2.48
CA ARG A 163 -20.12 7.22 3.15
C ARG A 163 -20.37 8.72 3.34
N TRP A 164 -19.34 9.52 3.62
CA TRP A 164 -19.47 10.97 3.71
C TRP A 164 -19.81 11.60 2.36
N PHE A 165 -19.24 11.07 1.27
CA PHE A 165 -19.60 11.44 -0.09
C PHE A 165 -21.07 11.11 -0.41
N ASP A 166 -21.52 9.88 -0.11
CA ASP A 166 -22.91 9.46 -0.34
C ASP A 166 -23.93 10.32 0.44
N GLN A 167 -23.51 10.87 1.58
CA GLN A 167 -24.30 11.79 2.42
C GLN A 167 -24.22 13.25 1.97
N GLY A 168 -23.45 13.57 0.93
CA GLY A 168 -23.23 14.92 0.44
C GLY A 168 -22.43 15.82 1.38
N LEU A 169 -21.64 15.23 2.29
CA LEU A 169 -20.78 15.99 3.20
C LEU A 169 -19.52 16.53 2.51
N LEU A 170 -19.04 15.81 1.48
CA LEU A 170 -17.88 16.16 0.67
C LEU A 170 -18.00 15.55 -0.72
N GLU A 171 -17.19 16.05 -1.65
CA GLU A 171 -16.83 15.44 -2.92
C GLU A 171 -15.56 14.60 -2.72
N LEU A 172 -15.60 13.32 -3.11
CA LEU A 172 -14.47 12.39 -2.94
C LEU A 172 -13.92 11.98 -4.30
N ILE A 173 -12.61 12.17 -4.49
CA ILE A 173 -11.87 11.70 -5.67
C ILE A 173 -10.94 10.59 -5.20
N ARG A 174 -11.15 9.38 -5.72
CA ARG A 174 -10.40 8.19 -5.31
C ARG A 174 -9.33 7.88 -6.36
N LEU A 175 -8.09 7.77 -5.93
CA LEU A 175 -6.92 7.47 -6.76
C LEU A 175 -6.28 6.18 -6.22
N PRO A 176 -6.67 5.01 -6.76
CA PRO A 176 -6.10 3.74 -6.34
C PRO A 176 -4.65 3.62 -6.83
N VAL A 177 -3.76 3.12 -5.97
CA VAL A 177 -2.34 2.88 -6.26
C VAL A 177 -1.97 1.46 -5.83
N ALA A 178 -1.47 0.66 -6.76
CA ALA A 178 -0.95 -0.66 -6.48
C ALA A 178 0.46 -0.58 -5.85
N TYR A 179 0.55 -0.31 -4.55
CA TYR A 179 1.84 -0.13 -3.84
C TYR A 179 2.80 -1.30 -4.02
N GLU A 180 2.27 -2.52 -4.04
CA GLU A 180 3.02 -3.79 -4.11
C GLU A 180 3.32 -4.23 -5.55
N GLU A 181 3.09 -3.37 -6.54
CA GLU A 181 3.46 -3.61 -7.94
C GLU A 181 4.67 -2.76 -8.37
N PRO A 182 5.49 -3.27 -9.31
CA PRO A 182 6.53 -2.47 -9.95
C PRO A 182 5.93 -1.21 -10.59
N GLY A 183 6.58 -0.06 -10.41
CA GLY A 183 6.10 1.22 -10.94
C GLY A 183 5.21 2.03 -9.99
N SER A 184 4.97 1.56 -8.77
CA SER A 184 4.17 2.27 -7.76
C SER A 184 4.68 3.68 -7.44
N VAL A 185 5.99 3.93 -7.51
CA VAL A 185 6.56 5.30 -7.41
C VAL A 185 6.03 6.21 -8.52
N GLY A 186 6.01 5.72 -9.76
CA GLY A 186 5.45 6.44 -10.91
C GLY A 186 3.95 6.70 -10.75
N ALA A 187 3.20 5.68 -10.33
CA ALA A 187 1.76 5.82 -10.04
C ALA A 187 1.49 6.84 -8.93
N LEU A 188 2.32 6.91 -7.89
CA LEU A 188 2.23 7.95 -6.85
C LEU A 188 2.50 9.34 -7.41
N HIS A 189 3.53 9.49 -8.25
CA HIS A 189 3.79 10.76 -8.95
C HIS A 189 2.60 11.22 -9.79
N GLU A 190 1.97 10.30 -10.52
CA GLU A 190 0.76 10.56 -11.31
C GLU A 190 -0.42 10.93 -10.40
N ALA A 191 -0.63 10.22 -9.31
CA ALA A 191 -1.71 10.49 -8.36
C ALA A 191 -1.58 11.89 -7.71
N PHE A 192 -0.37 12.28 -7.30
CA PHE A 192 -0.12 13.63 -6.80
C PHE A 192 -0.17 14.70 -7.89
N GLY A 193 0.18 14.35 -9.14
CA GLY A 193 -0.06 15.21 -10.30
C GLY A 193 -1.54 15.47 -10.51
N ALA A 194 -2.36 14.42 -10.50
CA ALA A 194 -3.82 14.55 -10.60
C ALA A 194 -4.40 15.37 -9.43
N ALA A 195 -3.89 15.19 -8.20
CA ALA A 195 -4.29 16.01 -7.06
C ALA A 195 -3.95 17.50 -7.26
N TYR A 196 -2.77 17.80 -7.82
CA TYR A 196 -2.42 19.17 -8.19
C TYR A 196 -3.38 19.73 -9.25
N ASP A 197 -3.71 18.97 -10.28
CA ASP A 197 -4.66 19.39 -11.32
C ASP A 197 -6.06 19.66 -10.74
N GLN A 198 -6.51 18.87 -9.76
CA GLN A 198 -7.80 19.12 -9.07
C GLN A 198 -7.80 20.44 -8.28
N TRP A 199 -6.64 20.85 -7.76
CA TRP A 199 -6.48 22.16 -7.15
C TRP A 199 -6.40 23.28 -8.20
N ASP A 200 -5.61 23.10 -9.26
CA ASP A 200 -5.36 24.13 -10.27
C ASP A 200 -6.63 24.48 -11.07
N TRP A 201 -7.41 23.46 -11.44
CA TRP A 201 -8.64 23.61 -12.23
C TRP A 201 -9.92 23.64 -11.39
N GLY A 202 -9.82 23.50 -10.07
CA GLY A 202 -10.96 23.27 -9.20
C GLY A 202 -10.80 23.84 -7.79
N THR A 203 -11.47 23.20 -6.84
CA THR A 203 -11.31 23.48 -5.40
C THR A 203 -10.91 22.18 -4.74
N LEU A 204 -9.71 22.10 -4.19
CA LEU A 204 -9.25 20.97 -3.39
C LEU A 204 -8.95 21.49 -1.99
N ASP A 205 -9.47 20.82 -0.96
CA ASP A 205 -9.26 21.24 0.43
C ASP A 205 -8.18 20.41 1.11
N ALA A 206 -8.02 19.15 0.74
CA ALA A 206 -7.01 18.25 1.31
C ALA A 206 -6.71 17.05 0.40
N VAL A 207 -5.50 16.50 0.54
CA VAL A 207 -5.15 15.17 0.05
C VAL A 207 -4.99 14.24 1.25
N VAL A 208 -5.58 13.07 1.17
CA VAL A 208 -5.49 12.00 2.17
C VAL A 208 -4.75 10.83 1.54
N VAL A 209 -3.73 10.33 2.22
CA VAL A 209 -2.93 9.18 1.79
C VAL A 209 -3.15 8.04 2.77
N GLU A 210 -3.71 6.95 2.25
CA GLU A 210 -3.88 5.67 2.93
C GLU A 210 -3.04 4.63 2.20
N PRO A 211 -1.94 4.16 2.78
CA PRO A 211 -1.12 3.17 2.10
C PRO A 211 -1.60 1.73 2.34
N GLY A 212 -2.59 1.50 3.21
CA GLY A 212 -3.08 0.17 3.57
C GLY A 212 -2.13 -0.61 4.49
N PRO A 213 -2.48 -1.86 4.84
CA PRO A 213 -1.68 -2.74 5.71
C PRO A 213 -0.56 -3.49 4.95
N GLY A 214 -0.33 -3.14 3.68
CA GLY A 214 0.66 -3.79 2.83
C GLY A 214 2.09 -3.59 3.32
N PHE A 215 3.06 -3.91 2.48
CA PHE A 215 4.47 -3.80 2.86
C PHE A 215 5.26 -2.79 2.05
N ALA A 216 4.95 -2.53 0.78
CA ALA A 216 5.81 -1.76 -0.13
C ALA A 216 5.79 -0.23 0.09
N HIS A 217 5.95 0.22 1.33
CA HIS A 217 5.79 1.62 1.73
C HIS A 217 7.04 2.48 1.55
N ARG A 218 8.22 1.90 1.25
CA ARG A 218 9.45 2.68 0.98
C ARG A 218 9.31 3.66 -0.19
N VAL A 219 8.35 3.42 -1.09
CA VAL A 219 8.01 4.35 -2.17
C VAL A 219 7.58 5.73 -1.65
N LEU A 220 7.09 5.80 -0.41
CA LEU A 220 6.75 7.05 0.30
C LEU A 220 7.98 7.76 0.90
N SER A 221 9.18 7.24 0.66
CA SER A 221 10.47 7.91 0.93
C SER A 221 11.19 8.31 -0.37
N ASP A 222 10.50 8.39 -1.50
CA ASP A 222 11.08 8.94 -2.74
C ASP A 222 11.28 10.46 -2.61
N GLU A 223 12.49 10.95 -2.87
CA GLU A 223 12.82 12.39 -2.73
C GLU A 223 12.02 13.26 -3.70
N GLY A 224 11.88 12.82 -4.95
CA GLY A 224 11.14 13.55 -5.98
C GLY A 224 9.66 13.69 -5.62
N LEU A 225 9.07 12.63 -5.06
CA LEU A 225 7.73 12.62 -4.52
C LEU A 225 7.60 13.58 -3.35
N MET A 226 8.53 13.54 -2.38
CA MET A 226 8.51 14.44 -1.22
C MET A 226 8.59 15.92 -1.63
N ARG A 227 9.43 16.25 -2.62
CA ARG A 227 9.50 17.62 -3.17
C ARG A 227 8.15 18.07 -3.73
N ARG A 228 7.44 17.21 -4.45
CA ARG A 228 6.10 17.51 -4.99
C ARG A 228 5.05 17.70 -3.90
N ILE A 229 5.06 16.82 -2.90
CA ILE A 229 4.15 16.89 -1.74
C ILE A 229 4.39 18.19 -0.98
N ALA A 230 5.64 18.54 -0.72
CA ALA A 230 6.01 19.74 0.05
C ALA A 230 5.47 21.03 -0.59
N VAL A 231 5.41 21.11 -1.92
CA VAL A 231 4.92 22.30 -2.64
C VAL A 231 3.43 22.24 -3.00
N LEU A 232 2.74 21.14 -2.69
CA LEU A 232 1.31 21.03 -2.93
C LEU A 232 0.57 22.12 -2.12
N PRO A 233 -0.31 22.91 -2.73
CA PRO A 233 -0.94 24.08 -2.09
C PRO A 233 -2.12 23.73 -1.16
N VAL A 234 -2.30 22.45 -0.86
CA VAL A 234 -3.30 21.94 0.07
C VAL A 234 -2.61 21.00 1.08
N PRO A 235 -3.13 20.90 2.30
CA PRO A 235 -2.56 20.02 3.30
C PRO A 235 -2.68 18.54 2.91
N VAL A 236 -1.60 17.81 3.13
CA VAL A 236 -1.53 16.35 2.94
C VAL A 236 -1.61 15.65 4.31
N LEU A 237 -2.67 14.89 4.52
CA LEU A 237 -2.87 14.05 5.70
C LEU A 237 -2.52 12.60 5.36
N PHE A 238 -1.76 11.94 6.22
CA PHE A 238 -1.21 10.60 5.96
C PHE A 238 -1.52 9.65 7.11
N ARG A 239 -1.99 8.43 6.80
CA ARG A 239 -1.96 7.32 7.76
C ARG A 239 -0.59 6.66 7.69
N ARG A 240 0.18 6.70 8.78
CA ARG A 240 1.53 6.13 8.86
C ARG A 240 1.54 4.68 8.42
N ALA A 241 2.47 4.36 7.52
CA ALA A 241 2.81 3.00 7.18
C ALA A 241 3.35 2.22 8.40
N GLY A 242 3.42 0.89 8.30
CA GLY A 242 3.99 0.06 9.36
C GLY A 242 5.49 0.31 9.63
N ALA A 243 6.19 0.90 8.66
CA ALA A 243 7.58 1.34 8.78
C ALA A 243 7.70 2.85 8.56
N PRO A 244 8.63 3.55 9.23
CA PRO A 244 8.85 4.98 9.03
C PRO A 244 9.26 5.31 7.59
N THR A 245 8.75 6.43 7.08
CA THR A 245 9.00 6.95 5.73
C THR A 245 9.26 8.47 5.78
N LEU A 246 9.82 9.06 4.73
CA LEU A 246 10.01 10.52 4.67
C LEU A 246 8.68 11.27 4.70
N LEU A 247 7.60 10.66 4.22
CA LEU A 247 6.26 11.26 4.25
C LEU A 247 5.78 11.53 5.69
N ASP A 248 6.22 10.76 6.68
CA ASP A 248 5.94 11.03 8.10
C ASP A 248 6.45 12.42 8.54
N GLY A 249 7.57 12.82 7.93
CA GLY A 249 8.20 14.11 8.12
C GLY A 249 7.52 15.22 7.32
N VAL A 250 7.29 14.98 6.05
CA VAL A 250 6.86 16.00 5.08
C VAL A 250 5.36 16.29 5.13
N ALA A 251 4.51 15.33 5.52
CA ALA A 251 3.06 15.54 5.53
C ALA A 251 2.65 16.69 6.46
N PHE A 252 1.52 17.36 6.15
CA PHE A 252 0.89 18.32 7.07
C PHE A 252 0.56 17.64 8.39
N ARG A 253 0.09 16.39 8.31
CA ARG A 253 -0.13 15.54 9.48
C ARG A 253 0.04 14.07 9.14
N ALA A 254 0.71 13.34 10.03
CA ALA A 254 0.86 11.89 9.97
C ALA A 254 0.24 11.26 11.22
N CYS A 255 -0.73 10.36 11.03
CA CYS A 255 -1.49 9.71 12.09
C CYS A 255 -1.20 8.21 12.12
N ASP A 256 -1.06 7.62 13.31
CA ASP A 256 -0.71 6.19 13.44
C ASP A 256 -1.85 5.25 13.01
N THR A 257 -3.11 5.71 13.09
CA THR A 257 -4.29 4.91 12.75
C THR A 257 -5.28 5.65 11.86
N ALA A 258 -6.12 4.89 11.15
CA ALA A 258 -7.19 5.43 10.33
C ALA A 258 -8.22 6.21 11.17
N GLU A 259 -8.51 5.74 12.40
CA GLU A 259 -9.44 6.39 13.32
C GLU A 259 -8.92 7.76 13.78
N ALA A 260 -7.62 7.87 14.07
CA ALA A 260 -7.01 9.14 14.44
C ALA A 260 -7.10 10.15 13.28
N LEU A 261 -6.83 9.70 12.05
CA LEU A 261 -6.95 10.55 10.86
C LEU A 261 -8.42 10.94 10.58
N LEU A 262 -9.37 10.01 10.73
CA LEU A 262 -10.80 10.31 10.65
C LEU A 262 -11.28 11.30 11.71
N ALA A 263 -10.72 11.21 12.93
CA ALA A 263 -11.03 12.15 14.00
C ALA A 263 -10.59 13.57 13.64
N ASP A 264 -9.40 13.72 13.04
CA ASP A 264 -8.90 15.02 12.56
C ASP A 264 -9.77 15.60 11.44
N LEU A 265 -10.15 14.77 10.45
CA LEU A 265 -11.07 15.19 9.39
C LEU A 265 -12.44 15.57 9.95
N SER A 266 -12.93 14.84 10.96
CA SER A 266 -14.19 15.15 11.64
C SER A 266 -14.13 16.48 12.39
N GLU A 267 -12.98 16.82 13.00
CA GLU A 267 -12.78 18.11 13.67
C GLU A 267 -12.83 19.28 12.67
N ILE A 268 -12.29 19.10 11.46
CA ILE A 268 -12.41 20.10 10.39
C ILE A 268 -13.88 20.33 10.04
N LEU A 269 -14.67 19.27 9.83
CA LEU A 269 -16.10 19.37 9.57
C LEU A 269 -16.87 20.04 10.71
N ARG A 270 -16.55 19.71 11.97
CA ARG A 270 -17.12 20.40 13.15
C ARG A 270 -16.74 21.88 13.18
N GLY A 271 -15.53 22.23 12.74
CA GLY A 271 -15.08 23.61 12.55
C GLY A 271 -15.92 24.34 11.50
N GLU A 272 -16.12 23.72 10.33
CA GLU A 272 -16.97 24.27 9.27
C GLU A 272 -18.39 24.52 9.78
N LEU A 273 -19.00 23.56 10.50
CA LEU A 273 -20.34 23.74 11.09
C LEU A 273 -20.44 24.92 12.07
N ARG A 274 -19.42 25.13 12.91
CA ARG A 274 -19.38 26.25 13.87
C ARG A 274 -19.31 27.60 13.16
N THR A 275 -18.54 27.69 12.08
CA THR A 275 -18.34 28.93 11.30
C THR A 275 -19.42 29.19 10.25
N GLY A 276 -20.06 28.13 9.74
CA GLY A 276 -21.03 28.18 8.63
C GLY A 276 -22.38 28.81 8.97
N GLY A 277 -22.52 29.40 10.16
CA GLY A 277 -23.76 30.06 10.56
C GLY A 277 -24.92 29.10 10.72
N TYR A 278 -24.69 27.88 11.23
CA TYR A 278 -25.71 26.86 11.45
C TYR A 278 -26.99 27.43 12.09
N ALA A 279 -26.85 28.24 13.16
CA ALA A 279 -27.99 28.90 13.80
C ALA A 279 -28.83 29.75 12.83
N ARG A 280 -28.18 30.48 11.91
CA ARG A 280 -28.85 31.26 10.88
C ARG A 280 -29.47 30.37 9.81
N LEU A 281 -28.77 29.34 9.33
CA LEU A 281 -29.31 28.40 8.34
C LEU A 281 -30.49 27.59 8.88
N SER A 282 -30.43 27.13 10.13
CA SER A 282 -31.55 26.49 10.82
C SER A 282 -32.72 27.45 11.06
N ALA A 283 -32.45 28.74 11.30
CA ALA A 283 -33.51 29.75 11.35
C ALA A 283 -34.20 29.91 9.99
N ILE A 284 -33.42 30.02 8.90
CA ILE A 284 -33.92 30.10 7.53
C ILE A 284 -34.76 28.85 7.18
N ALA A 285 -34.25 27.65 7.46
CA ALA A 285 -34.96 26.40 7.19
C ALA A 285 -36.30 26.31 7.94
N ARG A 286 -36.35 26.76 9.21
CA ARG A 286 -37.61 26.84 9.95
C ARG A 286 -38.58 27.87 9.37
N THR A 287 -38.09 28.98 8.84
CA THR A 287 -38.93 30.02 8.22
C THR A 287 -39.49 29.60 6.87
N ILE A 288 -38.69 28.92 6.04
CA ILE A 288 -39.11 28.48 4.70
C ILE A 288 -40.02 27.24 4.79
N GLY A 289 -39.88 26.43 5.85
CA GLY A 289 -40.61 25.18 6.00
C GLY A 289 -40.09 24.09 5.06
N PRO A 290 -40.66 22.86 5.11
CA PRO A 290 -40.26 21.79 4.21
C PRO A 290 -40.61 22.12 2.75
N ASP A 291 -39.76 21.69 1.82
CA ASP A 291 -39.97 21.85 0.39
C ASP A 291 -41.23 21.04 -0.04
N PRO A 292 -42.28 21.68 -0.59
CA PRO A 292 -43.50 20.99 -1.01
C PRO A 292 -43.25 19.93 -2.09
N ALA A 293 -42.12 20.00 -2.81
CA ALA A 293 -41.76 18.99 -3.83
C ALA A 293 -41.19 17.68 -3.24
N GLY A 294 -40.70 17.69 -1.99
CA GLY A 294 -40.09 16.51 -1.35
C GLY A 294 -41.07 15.53 -0.71
N SER A 295 -42.30 15.96 -0.42
CA SER A 295 -43.31 15.15 0.29
C SER A 295 -44.04 14.14 -0.61
N ALA A 296 -43.93 14.25 -1.94
CA ALA A 296 -44.74 13.44 -2.86
C ALA A 296 -44.10 12.10 -3.28
N ARG A 297 -42.84 11.82 -2.90
CA ARG A 297 -42.14 10.58 -3.32
C ARG A 297 -42.09 9.47 -2.25
N ALA A 298 -42.62 9.68 -1.05
CA ALA A 298 -42.47 8.75 0.06
C ALA A 298 -43.73 7.95 0.44
N SER A 299 -44.77 7.91 -0.40
CA SER A 299 -45.97 7.13 -0.08
C SER A 299 -46.67 6.59 -1.33
N VAL A 300 -46.10 5.53 -1.91
CA VAL A 300 -46.88 4.47 -2.55
C VAL A 300 -46.28 3.13 -2.11
N SER A 301 -46.65 2.71 -0.90
CA SER A 301 -46.67 1.32 -0.49
C SER A 301 -47.81 1.18 0.48
N ASP A 302 -48.99 0.84 -0.04
CA ASP A 302 -50.03 0.15 0.70
C ASP A 302 -50.85 -0.64 -0.32
N ALA A 303 -50.49 -1.91 -0.48
CA ALA A 303 -51.51 -2.92 -0.70
C ALA A 303 -52.01 -3.35 0.68
N PRO A 304 -53.32 -3.64 0.81
CA PRO A 304 -53.60 -5.04 1.08
C PRO A 304 -54.83 -5.61 0.34
N ALA A 305 -54.83 -6.94 0.36
CA ALA A 305 -55.70 -7.90 -0.32
C ALA A 305 -57.19 -7.84 0.08
N ASP A 306 -58.09 -8.41 -0.76
CA ASP A 306 -58.68 -9.77 -0.62
C ASP A 306 -59.81 -9.97 -1.68
N PRO A 307 -60.64 -11.04 -1.69
CA PRO A 307 -60.45 -12.37 -2.30
C PRO A 307 -61.39 -12.71 -3.51
N SER A 308 -61.10 -13.84 -4.19
CA SER A 308 -61.85 -14.64 -5.20
C SER A 308 -63.39 -14.82 -4.97
N PRO A 309 -64.23 -15.46 -5.86
CA PRO A 309 -63.94 -16.31 -7.06
C PRO A 309 -64.89 -16.16 -8.30
N ALA A 310 -64.56 -16.91 -9.36
CA ALA A 310 -65.45 -17.79 -10.17
C ALA A 310 -65.60 -17.53 -11.69
N ARG A 311 -65.28 -18.60 -12.45
CA ARG A 311 -65.89 -19.10 -13.72
C ARG A 311 -65.66 -18.23 -14.97
N GLN A 312 -65.30 -18.75 -16.14
CA GLN A 312 -65.52 -20.03 -16.83
C GLN A 312 -64.48 -20.13 -17.98
N GLY A 313 -63.96 -21.32 -18.27
CA GLY A 313 -63.31 -21.59 -19.58
C GLY A 313 -64.36 -21.77 -20.68
N PRO A 314 -64.04 -22.43 -21.81
CA PRO A 314 -62.74 -22.83 -22.35
C PRO A 314 -62.51 -22.31 -23.80
N LEU A 315 -61.33 -22.51 -24.39
CA LEU A 315 -61.19 -22.93 -25.80
C LEU A 315 -59.72 -23.28 -26.14
N PHE A 316 -59.56 -24.49 -26.66
CA PHE A 316 -58.39 -25.08 -27.36
C PHE A 316 -58.01 -24.21 -28.58
N ASP A 317 -56.79 -24.18 -29.13
CA ASP A 317 -55.74 -25.20 -29.33
C ASP A 317 -54.35 -24.83 -28.78
#